data_AF-A0A7V9L656-F1
#
_entry.id   AF-A0A7V9L656-F1
#
_cell.length_a   1.000
_cell.length_b   1.000
_cell.length_c   1.000
_cell.angle_alpha   90.00
_cell.angle_beta   90.00
_cell.angle_gamma   90.00
#
_symmetry.space_group_name_H-M   'P 1'
#
loop_
_entity.id
_entity.type
_entity.pdbx_description
1 polymer ?
#
loop_
_entity_poly.entity_id
_entity_poly.type
_entity_poly.pdbx_seq_one_letter_code
_entity_poly.pdbx_strand_id
1 'polypeptide(L)'
;SATAHSDEAAMSGAPALVSTLGDDLASIGWDGEAWTYSVTQQNPDDAAVDATIARFDTVAQAVGVTEAQRKIAARLQRSLARGQPSRIWVRARAGKLDPILTLSWDLVEWLPIQHMMSGFYPTIDTTTKIGRLARAVGIEHCTAELVLGPVDPPGMRILVQLDPGGTFAPT
;
A
#
# COMPACT_ATOMS: atom_id res chain seq x y z
N SER A 1 -20.29 8.42 10.32
CA SER A 1 -21.08 7.27 9.88
C SER A 1 -21.51 7.56 8.45
N ALA A 2 -20.77 7.04 7.45
CA ALA A 2 -21.10 7.23 6.05
C ALA A 2 -21.94 6.01 5.62
N THR A 3 -23.22 6.28 5.38
CA THR A 3 -24.20 5.32 4.86
C THR A 3 -23.73 4.77 3.52
N ALA A 4 -23.54 3.44 3.46
CA ALA A 4 -23.43 2.69 2.22
C ALA A 4 -24.71 2.92 1.39
N HIS A 5 -24.65 3.83 0.43
CA HIS A 5 -25.76 4.13 -0.46
C HIS A 5 -25.76 3.16 -1.63
N SER A 6 -26.67 2.18 -1.57
CA SER A 6 -27.47 1.58 -2.65
C SER A 6 -26.85 1.07 -3.95
N ASP A 7 -25.53 1.18 -4.18
CA ASP A 7 -24.84 0.65 -5.36
C ASP A 7 -24.08 -0.66 -5.10
N GLU A 8 -24.06 -1.13 -3.84
CA GLU A 8 -23.51 -2.45 -3.46
C GLU A 8 -24.12 -3.61 -4.25
N ALA A 9 -25.37 -3.44 -4.71
CA ALA A 9 -26.10 -4.44 -5.50
C ALA A 9 -25.55 -4.64 -6.93
N ALA A 10 -24.69 -3.74 -7.45
CA ALA A 10 -24.13 -3.85 -8.80
C ALA A 10 -22.82 -4.65 -8.88
N MET A 11 -22.39 -5.29 -7.78
CA MET A 11 -21.07 -5.93 -7.68
C MET A 11 -21.14 -7.46 -7.62
N SER A 12 -21.45 -8.14 -8.73
CA SER A 12 -21.24 -9.58 -8.80
C SER A 12 -19.75 -9.89 -8.98
N GLY A 13 -19.08 -10.35 -7.91
CA GLY A 13 -17.74 -10.96 -7.94
C GLY A 13 -16.62 -10.24 -7.16
N ALA A 14 -16.54 -8.91 -7.25
CA ALA A 14 -15.54 -8.12 -6.51
C ALA A 14 -15.64 -8.22 -4.97
N PRO A 15 -16.82 -8.15 -4.32
CA PRO A 15 -16.91 -8.12 -2.87
C PRO A 15 -16.49 -9.45 -2.23
N ALA A 16 -16.64 -10.58 -2.93
CA ALA A 16 -16.20 -11.90 -2.44
C ALA A 16 -14.67 -12.04 -2.39
N LEU A 17 -13.95 -11.40 -3.32
CA LEU A 17 -12.49 -11.40 -3.26
C LEU A 17 -12.00 -10.39 -2.21
N VAL A 18 -12.60 -9.20 -2.15
CA VAL A 18 -12.18 -8.20 -1.16
C VAL A 18 -12.52 -8.67 0.26
N SER A 19 -13.59 -9.44 0.48
CA SER A 19 -13.88 -10.07 1.78
C SER A 19 -12.82 -11.08 2.22
N THR A 20 -12.02 -11.66 1.31
CA THR A 20 -10.91 -12.55 1.72
C THR A 20 -9.77 -11.79 2.42
N LEU A 21 -9.71 -10.46 2.29
CA LEU A 21 -8.74 -9.64 3.00
C LEU A 21 -9.12 -9.47 4.48
N GLY A 22 -10.39 -9.53 4.84
CA GLY A 22 -10.84 -9.46 6.23
C GLY A 22 -12.21 -8.81 6.39
N ASP A 23 -12.72 -8.87 7.62
CA ASP A 23 -14.08 -8.46 7.97
C ASP A 23 -14.21 -6.92 8.14
N ASP A 24 -13.11 -6.22 8.46
CA ASP A 24 -13.07 -4.76 8.61
C ASP A 24 -12.86 -4.04 7.26
N LEU A 25 -13.75 -4.32 6.32
CA LEU A 25 -13.75 -3.69 5.01
C LEU A 25 -14.30 -2.25 5.09
N ALA A 26 -13.51 -1.26 4.68
CA ALA A 26 -14.01 0.09 4.46
C ALA A 26 -14.06 0.38 2.95
N SER A 27 -15.25 0.69 2.42
CA SER A 27 -15.35 1.39 1.13
C SER A 27 -14.98 2.86 1.37
N ILE A 28 -13.99 3.35 0.62
CA ILE A 28 -13.34 4.64 0.93
C ILE A 28 -13.66 5.68 -0.14
N GLY A 29 -14.04 5.25 -1.35
CA GLY A 29 -14.38 6.18 -2.41
C GLY A 29 -14.78 5.52 -3.72
N TRP A 30 -15.54 6.30 -4.49
CA TRP A 30 -15.94 6.04 -5.87
C TRP A 30 -15.41 7.19 -6.73
N ASP A 31 -14.70 6.87 -7.81
CA ASP A 31 -14.14 7.88 -8.73
C ASP A 31 -14.98 8.10 -10.00
N GLY A 32 -16.19 7.53 -10.06
CA GLY A 32 -17.03 7.52 -11.27
C GLY A 32 -16.84 6.28 -12.13
N GLU A 33 -15.81 5.48 -11.88
CA GLU A 33 -15.45 4.31 -12.71
C GLU A 33 -15.10 3.06 -11.88
N ALA A 34 -14.49 3.21 -10.70
CA ALA A 34 -14.12 2.12 -9.81
C ALA A 34 -14.30 2.48 -8.32
N TRP A 35 -14.65 1.48 -7.53
CA TRP A 35 -14.64 1.54 -6.07
C TRP A 35 -13.25 1.25 -5.55
N THR A 36 -12.82 2.01 -4.55
CA THR A 36 -11.61 1.74 -3.78
C THR A 36 -11.99 1.23 -2.39
N TYR A 37 -11.46 0.06 -2.05
CA TYR A 37 -11.62 -0.59 -0.75
C TYR A 37 -10.30 -0.55 0.01
N SER A 38 -10.35 -0.31 1.32
CA SER A 38 -9.20 -0.53 2.20
C SER A 38 -9.54 -1.52 3.29
N VAL A 39 -8.50 -2.26 3.67
CA VAL A 39 -8.50 -3.07 4.88
C VAL A 39 -7.24 -2.75 5.66
N THR A 40 -7.41 -2.51 6.96
CA THR A 40 -6.29 -2.36 7.89
C THR A 40 -6.02 -3.70 8.56
N GLN A 41 -4.78 -4.16 8.50
CA GLN A 41 -4.33 -5.42 9.09
C GLN A 41 -3.45 -5.13 10.29
N GLN A 42 -3.82 -5.68 11.44
CA GLN A 42 -2.99 -5.63 12.64
C GLN A 42 -1.91 -6.71 12.57
N ASN A 43 -0.67 -6.34 12.92
CA ASN A 43 0.49 -7.23 12.84
C ASN A 43 1.30 -7.22 14.14
N PRO A 44 0.73 -7.65 15.28
CA PRO A 44 1.40 -7.62 16.58
C PRO A 44 2.64 -8.52 16.67
N ASP A 45 2.70 -9.58 15.86
CA ASP A 45 3.77 -10.58 15.85
C ASP A 45 4.01 -11.15 14.44
N ASP A 46 5.04 -12.00 14.32
CA ASP A 46 5.44 -12.60 13.03
C ASP A 46 4.34 -13.52 12.45
N ALA A 47 3.53 -14.16 13.30
CA ALA A 47 2.44 -15.03 12.85
C ALA A 47 1.30 -14.22 12.20
N ALA A 48 0.94 -13.08 12.79
CA ALA A 48 -0.02 -12.15 12.22
C ALA A 48 0.48 -11.54 10.89
N VAL A 49 1.77 -11.22 10.81
CA VAL A 49 2.42 -10.79 9.56
C VAL A 49 2.28 -11.86 8.47
N ASP A 50 2.62 -13.11 8.77
CA ASP A 50 2.52 -14.21 7.79
C ASP A 50 1.06 -14.48 7.38
N ALA A 51 0.10 -14.34 8.30
CA ALA A 51 -1.33 -14.44 7.98
C ALA A 51 -1.80 -13.30 7.06
N THR A 52 -1.31 -12.08 7.27
CA THR A 52 -1.55 -10.94 6.37
C THR A 52 -0.95 -11.20 4.99
N ILE A 53 0.26 -11.75 4.91
CA ILE A 53 0.90 -12.12 3.64
C ILE A 53 0.06 -13.15 2.88
N ALA A 54 -0.43 -14.20 3.56
CA ALA A 54 -1.22 -15.25 2.92
C ALA A 54 -2.56 -14.72 2.35
N ARG A 55 -3.27 -13.87 3.11
CA ARG A 55 -4.50 -13.22 2.64
C ARG A 55 -4.25 -12.33 1.44
N PHE A 56 -3.21 -11.50 1.52
CA PHE A 56 -2.82 -10.63 0.42
C PHE A 56 -2.38 -11.42 -0.83
N ASP A 57 -1.59 -12.49 -0.69
CA ASP A 57 -1.08 -13.29 -1.82
C ASP A 57 -2.23 -13.93 -2.62
N THR A 58 -3.27 -14.40 -1.92
CA THR A 58 -4.50 -14.93 -2.53
C THR A 58 -5.17 -13.87 -3.42
N VAL A 59 -5.33 -12.65 -2.91
CA VAL A 59 -5.95 -11.54 -3.66
C VAL A 59 -5.06 -11.08 -4.80
N ALA A 60 -3.75 -10.93 -4.56
CA ALA A 60 -2.76 -10.57 -5.55
C ALA A 60 -2.74 -11.55 -6.73
N GLN A 61 -2.80 -12.85 -6.45
CA GLN A 61 -2.90 -13.88 -7.49
C GLN A 61 -4.19 -13.75 -8.30
N ALA A 62 -5.32 -13.51 -7.64
CA ALA A 62 -6.61 -13.36 -8.32
C ALA A 62 -6.69 -12.12 -9.22
N VAL A 63 -5.99 -11.04 -8.87
CA VAL A 63 -5.90 -9.82 -9.72
C VAL A 63 -4.79 -9.89 -10.77
N GLY A 64 -4.02 -10.99 -10.83
CA GLY A 64 -3.00 -11.22 -11.86
C GLY A 64 -1.63 -10.61 -11.58
N VAL A 65 -1.33 -10.25 -10.32
CA VAL A 65 0.01 -9.78 -9.92
C VAL A 65 1.02 -10.91 -10.10
N THR A 66 2.20 -10.61 -10.65
CA THR A 66 3.24 -11.60 -10.94
C THR A 66 3.82 -12.24 -9.67
N GLU A 67 4.32 -13.47 -9.76
CA GLU A 67 4.93 -14.14 -8.60
C GLU A 67 6.14 -13.36 -8.03
N ALA A 68 6.92 -12.73 -8.91
CA ALA A 68 8.04 -11.89 -8.52
C ALA A 68 7.57 -10.71 -7.63
N GLN A 69 6.51 -10.01 -8.04
CA GLN A 69 5.92 -8.93 -7.27
C GLN A 69 5.36 -9.40 -5.93
N ARG A 70 4.68 -10.56 -5.89
CA ARG A 70 4.14 -11.11 -4.63
C ARG A 70 5.26 -11.48 -3.65
N LYS A 71 6.37 -12.04 -4.13
CA LYS A 71 7.57 -12.32 -3.31
C LYS A 71 8.20 -11.05 -2.74
N ILE A 72 8.27 -9.99 -3.55
CA ILE A 72 8.73 -8.67 -3.11
C ILE A 72 7.82 -8.13 -1.99
N ALA A 73 6.50 -8.11 -2.23
CA ALA A 73 5.52 -7.63 -1.27
C ALA A 73 5.57 -8.41 0.05
N ALA A 74 5.69 -9.74 0.00
CA ALA A 74 5.84 -10.58 1.18
C ALA A 74 7.11 -10.25 1.99
N ARG A 75 8.24 -10.03 1.31
CA ARG A 75 9.50 -9.66 1.98
C ARG A 75 9.40 -8.29 2.65
N LEU A 76 8.78 -7.32 1.97
CA LEU A 76 8.56 -5.98 2.52
C LEU A 76 7.60 -6.00 3.70
N GLN A 77 6.50 -6.75 3.60
CA GLN A 77 5.55 -6.92 4.70
C GLN A 77 6.23 -7.48 5.96
N ARG A 78 7.11 -8.48 5.83
CA ARG A 78 7.90 -8.98 6.97
C ARG A 78 8.83 -7.94 7.57
N SER A 79 9.46 -7.14 6.72
CA SER A 79 10.43 -6.14 7.17
C SER A 79 9.79 -4.92 7.80
N LEU A 80 8.60 -4.53 7.34
CA LEU A 80 8.01 -3.22 7.64
C LEU A 80 6.80 -3.32 8.56
N ALA A 81 6.08 -4.44 8.62
CA ALA A 81 4.80 -4.48 9.32
C ALA A 81 4.90 -5.00 10.77
N ARG A 82 6.04 -5.50 11.23
CA ARG A 82 6.14 -6.08 12.58
C ARG A 82 5.87 -5.02 13.65
N GLY A 83 4.85 -5.25 14.47
CA GLY A 83 4.45 -4.36 15.55
C GLY A 83 3.63 -3.15 15.11
N GLN A 84 3.24 -3.05 13.84
CA GLN A 84 2.46 -1.93 13.32
C GLN A 84 1.42 -2.34 12.27
N PRO A 85 0.32 -1.58 12.12
CA PRO A 85 -0.69 -1.89 11.12
C PRO A 85 -0.14 -1.71 9.69
N SER A 86 -0.67 -2.50 8.77
CA SER A 86 -0.49 -2.30 7.32
C SER A 86 -1.84 -2.11 6.65
N ARG A 87 -1.92 -1.29 5.61
CA ARG A 87 -3.15 -1.05 4.85
C ARG A 87 -3.06 -1.67 3.46
N ILE A 88 -4.10 -2.40 3.07
CA ILE A 88 -4.23 -3.00 1.74
C ILE A 88 -5.34 -2.28 1.00
N TRP A 89 -5.08 -1.84 -0.23
CA TRP A 89 -6.05 -1.15 -1.07
C TRP A 89 -6.32 -1.94 -2.33
N VAL A 90 -7.59 -2.21 -2.61
CA VAL A 90 -8.04 -2.89 -3.83
C VAL A 90 -8.95 -1.94 -4.58
N ARG A 91 -8.72 -1.81 -5.89
CA ARG A 91 -9.64 -1.09 -6.77
C ARG A 91 -10.45 -2.09 -7.60
N ALA A 92 -11.76 -1.88 -7.68
CA ALA A 92 -12.65 -2.78 -8.41
C ALA A 92 -13.74 -2.01 -9.15
N ARG A 93 -14.03 -2.44 -10.39
CA ARG A 93 -15.19 -2.02 -11.19
C ARG A 93 -16.24 -3.12 -11.15
N ALA A 94 -17.50 -2.78 -11.43
CA ALA A 94 -18.58 -3.77 -11.60
C ALA A 94 -18.12 -4.95 -12.50
N GLY A 95 -18.05 -6.14 -11.91
CA GLY A 95 -17.65 -7.39 -12.57
C GLY A 95 -16.17 -7.53 -12.95
N LYS A 96 -15.29 -6.56 -12.64
CA LYS A 96 -13.87 -6.61 -13.00
C LYS A 96 -12.98 -6.01 -11.91
N LEU A 97 -12.03 -6.79 -11.43
CA LEU A 97 -10.97 -6.29 -10.57
C LEU A 97 -10.02 -5.42 -11.38
N ASP A 98 -9.70 -4.24 -10.87
CA ASP A 98 -8.58 -3.47 -11.38
C ASP A 98 -7.31 -4.22 -10.95
N PRO A 99 -6.34 -4.47 -11.84
CA PRO A 99 -5.12 -5.19 -11.47
C PRO A 99 -4.25 -4.45 -10.44
N ILE A 100 -4.62 -3.24 -10.05
CA ILE A 100 -3.87 -2.42 -9.12
C ILE A 100 -4.22 -2.78 -7.67
N LEU A 101 -3.24 -3.35 -6.97
CA LEU A 101 -3.29 -3.69 -5.54
C LEU A 101 -2.20 -2.93 -4.80
N THR A 102 -2.52 -2.24 -3.72
CA THR A 102 -1.54 -1.43 -2.99
C THR A 102 -1.36 -1.94 -1.56
N LEU A 103 -0.11 -2.16 -1.14
CA LEU A 103 0.26 -2.33 0.27
C LEU A 103 0.86 -1.03 0.79
N SER A 104 0.44 -0.61 1.97
CA SER A 104 0.87 0.64 2.60
C SER A 104 1.32 0.37 4.03
N TRP A 105 2.44 0.98 4.39
CA TRP A 105 3.02 0.97 5.74
C TRP A 105 3.24 2.39 6.19
N ASP A 106 2.73 2.72 7.36
CA ASP A 106 2.95 4.02 7.98
C ASP A 106 4.24 4.00 8.82
N LEU A 107 4.74 5.19 9.16
CA LEU A 107 5.90 5.37 10.04
C LEU A 107 7.17 4.62 9.60
N VAL A 108 7.39 4.48 8.30
CA VAL A 108 8.60 3.82 7.79
C VAL A 108 9.76 4.81 7.79
N GLU A 109 10.88 4.40 8.39
CA GLU A 109 12.12 5.17 8.37
C GLU A 109 12.65 5.35 6.93
N TRP A 110 13.27 6.51 6.68
CA TRP A 110 13.78 6.85 5.34
C TRP A 110 14.90 5.95 4.83
N LEU A 111 15.78 5.46 5.71
CA LEU A 111 16.95 4.68 5.31
C LEU A 111 16.56 3.33 4.67
N PRO A 112 15.65 2.52 5.27
CA PRO A 112 15.08 1.35 4.60
C PRO A 112 14.48 1.64 3.22
N ILE A 113 13.75 2.75 3.07
CA ILE A 113 13.11 3.15 1.81
C ILE A 113 14.15 3.49 0.74
N GLN A 114 15.21 4.22 1.10
CA GLN A 114 16.29 4.53 0.17
C GLN A 114 16.93 3.25 -0.38
N HIS A 115 17.20 2.27 0.48
CA HIS A 115 17.75 0.99 0.06
C HIS A 115 16.79 0.21 -0.84
N MET A 116 15.50 0.19 -0.50
CA MET A 116 14.45 -0.45 -1.31
C MET A 116 14.37 0.17 -2.71
N MET A 117 14.24 1.49 -2.80
CA MET A 117 14.13 2.18 -4.08
C MET A 117 15.38 2.02 -4.94
N SER A 118 16.58 2.04 -4.33
CA SER A 118 17.83 1.84 -5.06
C SER A 118 17.95 0.41 -5.60
N GLY A 119 17.34 -0.57 -4.93
CA GLY A 119 17.23 -1.94 -5.42
C GLY A 119 16.27 -2.10 -6.60
N PHE A 120 15.10 -1.44 -6.56
CA PHE A 120 14.12 -1.51 -7.67
C PHE A 120 14.51 -0.64 -8.88
N TYR A 121 15.16 0.48 -8.63
CA TYR A 121 15.45 1.50 -9.63
C TYR A 121 16.93 1.93 -9.58
N PRO A 122 17.87 1.03 -9.92
CA PRO A 122 19.30 1.24 -9.71
C PRO A 122 19.90 2.39 -10.53
N THR A 123 19.22 2.83 -11.58
CA THR A 123 19.68 3.91 -12.48
C THR A 123 19.20 5.30 -12.07
N ILE A 124 18.36 5.39 -11.05
CA ILE A 124 17.68 6.64 -10.68
C ILE A 124 18.38 7.28 -9.45
N ASP A 125 19.16 8.34 -9.69
CA ASP A 125 19.80 9.19 -8.66
C ASP A 125 18.79 9.95 -7.76
N THR A 126 17.50 9.85 -8.08
CA THR A 126 16.40 10.49 -7.35
C THR A 126 16.22 9.96 -5.92
N THR A 127 16.66 8.73 -5.61
CA THR A 127 16.58 8.15 -4.25
C THR A 127 17.46 8.88 -3.23
N THR A 128 18.67 9.23 -3.66
CA THR A 128 19.60 10.07 -2.88
C THR A 128 19.03 11.47 -2.69
N LYS A 129 18.40 12.03 -3.73
CA LYS A 129 17.80 13.38 -3.70
C LYS A 129 16.57 13.45 -2.80
N ILE A 130 15.69 12.44 -2.84
CA ILE A 130 14.47 12.37 -2.02
C ILE A 130 14.83 12.25 -0.53
N GLY A 131 15.76 11.38 -0.15
CA GLY A 131 16.12 11.28 1.27
C GLY A 131 16.95 12.46 1.78
N ARG A 132 17.73 13.13 0.91
CA ARG A 132 18.34 14.44 1.25
C ARG A 132 17.27 15.51 1.47
N LEU A 133 16.25 15.54 0.61
CA LEU A 133 15.12 16.47 0.75
C LEU A 133 14.39 16.22 2.05
N ALA A 134 14.01 14.97 2.34
CA ALA A 134 13.32 14.59 3.57
C ALA A 134 14.09 14.97 4.84
N ARG A 135 15.42 14.74 4.84
CA ARG A 135 16.28 15.17 5.94
C ARG A 135 16.34 16.69 6.08
N ALA A 136 16.39 17.42 4.96
CA ALA A 136 16.43 18.88 4.96
C ALA A 136 15.14 19.51 5.51
N VAL A 137 14.00 18.83 5.37
CA VAL A 137 12.71 19.27 5.92
C VAL A 137 12.34 18.63 7.26
N GLY A 138 13.29 17.93 7.91
CA GLY A 138 13.11 17.40 9.27
C GLY A 138 12.15 16.21 9.37
N ILE A 139 11.99 15.45 8.29
CA ILE A 139 11.03 14.35 8.23
C ILE A 139 11.75 13.04 8.54
N GLU A 140 11.38 12.42 9.65
CA GLU A 140 11.98 11.17 10.12
C GLU A 140 11.27 9.93 9.55
N HIS A 141 9.97 10.05 9.29
CA HIS A 141 9.11 8.95 8.87
C HIS A 141 8.23 9.32 7.68
N CYS A 142 7.80 8.33 6.91
CA CYS A 142 6.82 8.51 5.85
C CYS A 142 5.91 7.29 5.72
N THR A 143 4.86 7.43 4.92
CA THR A 143 4.06 6.30 4.46
C THR A 143 4.65 5.78 3.16
N ALA A 144 5.05 4.51 3.15
CA ALA A 144 5.50 3.82 1.95
C ALA A 144 4.34 3.00 1.37
N GLU A 145 4.12 3.13 0.06
CA GLU A 145 3.16 2.32 -0.67
C GLU A 145 3.84 1.53 -1.78
N LEU A 146 3.58 0.24 -1.82
CA LEU A 146 3.94 -0.64 -2.92
C LEU A 146 2.71 -0.88 -3.79
N VAL A 147 2.74 -0.40 -5.03
CA VAL A 147 1.66 -0.53 -6.01
C VAL A 147 1.98 -1.69 -6.95
N LEU A 148 1.17 -2.72 -6.88
CA LEU A 148 1.33 -3.96 -7.63
C LEU A 148 0.35 -3.98 -8.80
N GLY A 149 0.76 -4.57 -9.90
CA GLY A 149 -0.04 -4.56 -11.12
C GLY A 149 0.57 -5.41 -12.24
N PRO A 150 0.10 -5.22 -13.48
CA PRO A 150 0.48 -6.07 -14.60
C PRO A 150 1.86 -5.73 -15.18
N VAL A 151 2.51 -4.67 -14.69
CA VAL A 151 3.80 -4.17 -15.19
C VAL A 151 4.86 -4.39 -14.13
N ASP A 152 6.00 -4.94 -14.53
CA ASP A 152 7.22 -5.06 -13.73
C ASP A 152 8.23 -3.94 -14.06
N PRO A 153 8.98 -3.41 -13.08
CA PRO A 153 8.89 -3.68 -11.63
C PRO A 153 7.62 -3.07 -11.00
N PRO A 154 7.26 -3.45 -9.75
CA PRO A 154 6.14 -2.82 -9.06
C PRO A 154 6.38 -1.31 -8.91
N GLY A 155 5.31 -0.53 -8.82
CA GLY A 155 5.39 0.89 -8.49
C GLY A 155 5.65 1.10 -7.01
N MET A 156 6.34 2.20 -6.66
CA MET A 156 6.49 2.63 -5.27
C MET A 156 6.07 4.09 -5.14
N ARG A 157 5.23 4.39 -4.16
CA ARG A 157 4.86 5.76 -3.78
C ARG A 157 5.31 6.04 -2.37
N ILE A 158 5.76 7.26 -2.12
CA ILE A 158 6.14 7.72 -0.80
C ILE A 158 5.30 8.96 -0.51
N LEU A 159 4.50 8.86 0.53
CA LEU A 159 3.65 9.93 1.00
C LEU A 159 4.32 10.49 2.24
N VAL A 160 4.53 11.81 2.22
CA VAL A 160 5.18 12.50 3.31
C VAL A 160 4.21 13.54 3.84
N GLN A 161 3.90 13.45 5.13
CA GLN A 161 3.09 14.45 5.79
C GLN A 161 4.00 15.60 6.22
N LEU A 162 3.85 16.74 5.56
CA LEU A 162 4.47 17.98 5.98
C LEU A 162 3.60 18.58 7.08
N ASP A 163 4.19 18.79 8.26
CA ASP A 163 3.48 19.51 9.31
C ASP A 163 3.24 20.96 8.84
N PRO A 164 1.99 21.44 8.76
CA PRO A 164 1.69 22.79 8.29
C PRO A 164 2.18 23.90 9.25
N GLY A 165 2.72 23.53 10.43
CA GLY A 165 3.26 24.45 11.43
C GLY A 165 4.78 24.62 11.41
N GLY A 166 5.49 23.97 10.49
CA GLY A 166 6.95 24.13 10.36
C GLY A 166 7.32 25.53 9.89
N THR A 167 7.68 26.42 10.82
CA THR A 167 8.35 27.68 10.47
C THR A 167 9.67 27.35 9.79
N PHE A 168 9.71 27.51 8.47
CA PHE A 168 10.97 27.65 7.75
C PHE A 168 11.67 28.89 8.30
N ALA A 169 12.63 28.69 9.20
CA ALA A 169 13.59 29.74 9.52
C ALA A 169 14.50 29.86 8.28
N PRO A 170 14.48 31.00 7.55
CA PRO A 170 15.41 31.20 6.46
C PRO A 170 16.83 31.22 7.05
N THR A 171 17.69 30.32 6.58
CA THR A 171 19.14 30.41 6.72
C THR A 171 19.70 31.33 5.66
#